data_AF-A0A0M3J1V9-F1
#
_entry.id   AF-A0A0M3J1V9-F1
#
_cell.length_a   1.000
_cell.length_b   1.000
_cell.length_c   1.000
_cell.angle_alpha   90.00
_cell.angle_beta   90.00
_cell.angle_gamma   90.00
#
_symmetry.space_group_name_H-M   'P 1'
#
loop_
_entity.id
_entity.type
_entity.pdbx_description
1 polymer ?
#
loop_
_entity_poly.entity_id
_entity_poly.type
_entity_poly.pdbx_seq_one_letter_code
_entity_poly.pdbx_strand_id
1 'polypeptide(L)'
;MVIAQLPARKRVALFEYPALPKYEIGFYLSVIFVGFFFAWYAVNEATNQFERLLADDLPIPRHYIPFFGYRYKDESNWEWGRWSPFALSFLPYLAVSCLIFNVGEKFLSESVMPYVMIVYSAFACSQLFTGWLVLVSILQGTFIFAMATFIKRSLVVWVSGLPILYMVMNNSLDFNHDPFLVLIFASYTLLSYISFSLETVKENLRDEDNTVWKRYVRMLFYTFYLPYVISLVVTYPDFEKQMSERATRQRNWLQILWFAIRIAIYWVAVEVMLHIFYFEAMLNDPEFSYTLREDLYLAACMAFGQFFHLKYVVIFGVPAVFAKIDNMKPQKGPICMAAVALYSKMWRNFDRGLYSFFKQYIFIPIAAPTFSLSRKIFAVFVCYGFVLIWHGFNTSNYIWISLSISELFLEYLGKGIYSIESVRKWREEHIGDVAFRRIVAVLQEITMIPAIYGNYFFVCGPFIAYQTIERIWFEETLKLQYPLFILLTLGYIYVQMVLEIERQKSLCRKRRDEARKKEMEEAIEQEEQNNDNKDDMAKKVD
;
A
#
# COMPACT_ATOMS: atom_id res chain seq x y z
N MET A 1 4.89 29.21 -15.39
CA MET A 1 6.35 28.99 -15.42
C MET A 1 6.60 27.57 -15.90
N VAL A 2 7.11 27.40 -17.12
CA VAL A 2 7.37 26.09 -17.74
C VAL A 2 8.32 25.31 -16.83
N ILE A 3 7.84 24.22 -16.23
CA ILE A 3 8.70 23.26 -15.55
C ILE A 3 9.61 22.71 -16.65
N ALA A 4 10.86 23.18 -16.68
CA ALA A 4 11.90 22.53 -17.46
C ALA A 4 11.86 21.05 -17.08
N GLN A 5 11.43 20.20 -18.03
CA GLN A 5 11.54 18.76 -17.89
C GLN A 5 13.03 18.47 -17.72
N LEU A 6 13.45 18.32 -16.47
CA LEU A 6 14.78 17.82 -16.15
C LEU A 6 14.95 16.55 -16.99
N PRO A 7 16.01 16.43 -17.81
CA PRO A 7 16.20 15.28 -18.65
C PRO A 7 16.10 14.04 -17.78
N ALA A 8 15.20 13.12 -18.15
CA ALA A 8 14.98 11.89 -17.42
C ALA A 8 16.33 11.16 -17.36
N ARG A 9 17.04 11.29 -16.23
CA ARG A 9 18.32 10.61 -16.01
C ARG A 9 18.02 9.13 -16.15
N LYS A 10 18.41 8.52 -17.27
CA LYS A 10 18.22 7.09 -17.55
C LYS A 10 18.76 6.36 -16.33
N ARG A 11 17.86 5.82 -15.50
CA ARG A 11 18.25 5.11 -14.29
C ARG A 11 18.84 3.80 -14.77
N VAL A 12 20.17 3.76 -14.91
CA VAL A 12 20.89 2.56 -15.33
C VAL A 12 20.48 1.45 -14.36
N ALA A 13 19.88 0.38 -14.89
CA ALA A 13 19.64 -0.81 -14.10
C ALA A 13 21.02 -1.31 -13.65
N LEU A 14 21.27 -1.28 -12.35
CA LEU A 14 22.60 -1.58 -11.81
C LEU A 14 22.98 -3.02 -12.17
N PHE A 15 22.05 -3.97 -12.06
CA PHE A 15 22.27 -5.37 -12.42
C PHE A 15 20.99 -5.99 -12.98
N GLU A 16 21.07 -6.63 -14.15
CA GLU A 16 19.97 -7.45 -14.69
C GLU A 16 20.16 -8.90 -14.23
N TYR A 17 19.16 -9.47 -13.56
CA TYR A 17 19.29 -10.83 -13.04
C TYR A 17 19.34 -11.87 -14.16
N PRO A 18 20.41 -12.69 -14.28
CA PRO A 18 20.50 -13.76 -15.27
C PRO A 18 19.53 -14.91 -14.94
N ALA A 19 19.23 -15.76 -15.91
CA ALA A 19 18.47 -16.98 -15.66
C ALA A 19 19.29 -17.96 -14.79
N LEU A 20 18.60 -18.67 -13.88
CA LEU A 20 19.16 -19.86 -13.24
C LEU A 20 18.77 -21.12 -14.03
N PRO A 21 19.51 -22.23 -13.87
CA PRO A 21 19.12 -23.51 -14.44
C PRO A 21 17.68 -23.89 -14.07
N LYS A 22 16.94 -24.47 -15.03
CA LYS A 22 15.52 -24.80 -14.83
C LYS A 22 15.29 -25.80 -13.69
N TYR A 23 16.21 -26.75 -13.48
CA TYR A 23 16.12 -27.71 -12.38
C TYR A 23 16.30 -27.02 -11.01
N GLU A 24 17.15 -25.99 -10.92
CA GLU A 24 17.37 -25.20 -9.70
C GLU A 24 16.11 -24.39 -9.36
N ILE A 25 15.51 -23.73 -10.35
CA ILE A 25 14.22 -23.05 -10.18
C ILE A 25 13.10 -24.04 -9.83
N GLY A 26 13.06 -25.22 -10.48
CA GLY A 26 12.09 -26.26 -10.18
C GLY A 26 12.21 -26.78 -8.73
N PHE A 27 13.43 -26.94 -8.24
CA PHE A 27 13.71 -27.29 -6.85
C PHE A 27 13.22 -26.20 -5.89
N TYR A 28 13.58 -24.92 -6.13
CA TYR A 28 13.14 -23.80 -5.31
C TYR A 28 11.62 -23.65 -5.26
N LEU A 29 10.94 -23.80 -6.41
CA LEU A 29 9.49 -23.82 -6.48
C LEU A 29 8.89 -24.96 -5.65
N SER A 30 9.49 -26.15 -5.73
CA SER A 30 9.04 -27.31 -4.96
C SER A 30 9.19 -27.07 -3.46
N VAL A 31 10.32 -26.51 -3.01
CA VAL A 31 10.55 -26.17 -1.60
C VAL A 31 9.55 -25.12 -1.10
N ILE A 32 9.30 -24.06 -1.87
CA ILE A 32 8.29 -23.05 -1.50
C ILE A 32 6.88 -23.66 -1.45
N PHE A 33 6.53 -24.51 -2.43
CA PHE A 33 5.23 -25.15 -2.48
C PHE A 33 5.02 -26.07 -1.26
N VAL A 34 5.96 -26.99 -1.01
CA VAL A 34 5.92 -27.88 0.16
C VAL A 34 5.92 -27.09 1.46
N GLY A 35 6.78 -26.08 1.58
CA GLY A 35 6.87 -25.21 2.76
C GLY A 35 5.57 -24.45 3.02
N PHE A 36 4.86 -24.00 1.97
CA PHE A 36 3.55 -23.36 2.11
C PHE A 36 2.51 -24.31 2.70
N PHE A 37 2.38 -25.54 2.17
CA PHE A 37 1.42 -26.51 2.72
C PHE A 37 1.80 -26.96 4.12
N PHE A 38 3.10 -27.17 4.39
CA PHE A 38 3.59 -27.48 5.72
C PHE A 38 3.25 -26.37 6.72
N ALA A 39 3.47 -25.10 6.36
CA ALA A 39 3.18 -23.99 7.25
C ALA A 39 1.67 -23.88 7.56
N TRP A 40 0.79 -24.01 6.57
CA TRP A 40 -0.66 -24.00 6.84
C TRP A 40 -1.14 -25.23 7.61
N TYR A 41 -0.51 -26.39 7.40
CA TYR A 41 -0.72 -27.56 8.25
C TYR A 41 -0.31 -27.28 9.70
N ALA A 42 0.85 -26.64 9.92
CA ALA A 42 1.33 -26.25 11.24
C ALA A 42 0.41 -25.23 11.93
N VAL A 43 -0.13 -24.25 11.19
CA VAL A 43 -1.13 -23.31 11.72
C VAL A 43 -2.40 -24.04 12.13
N ASN A 44 -2.87 -25.00 11.33
CA ASN A 44 -4.04 -25.81 11.65
C ASN A 44 -3.79 -26.68 12.90
N GLU A 45 -2.61 -27.29 13.02
CA GLU A 45 -2.21 -28.05 14.20
C GLU A 45 -2.18 -27.17 15.46
N ALA A 46 -1.55 -26.00 15.40
CA ALA A 46 -1.54 -25.03 16.49
C ALA A 46 -2.96 -24.59 16.88
N THR A 47 -3.81 -24.36 15.87
CA THR A 47 -5.22 -23.98 16.08
C THR A 47 -5.99 -25.07 16.81
N ASN A 48 -5.83 -26.33 16.42
CA ASN A 48 -6.51 -27.45 17.07
C ASN A 48 -6.02 -27.66 18.52
N GLN A 49 -4.74 -27.42 18.79
CA GLN A 49 -4.20 -27.46 20.15
C GLN A 49 -4.81 -26.35 21.02
N PHE A 50 -4.90 -25.13 20.49
CA PHE A 50 -5.53 -24.01 21.18
C PHE A 50 -7.04 -24.22 21.39
N GLU A 51 -7.75 -24.76 20.39
CA GLU A 51 -9.19 -25.04 20.49
C GLU A 51 -9.51 -26.04 21.60
N ARG A 52 -8.64 -27.04 21.84
CA ARG A 52 -8.80 -27.98 22.95
C ARG A 52 -8.69 -27.28 24.31
N LEU A 53 -7.77 -26.33 24.43
CA LEU A 53 -7.62 -25.51 25.65
C LEU A 53 -8.86 -24.63 25.89
N LEU A 54 -9.45 -24.07 24.82
CA LEU A 54 -10.69 -23.28 24.93
C LEU A 54 -11.93 -24.12 25.27
N ALA A 55 -11.98 -25.37 24.82
CA ALA A 55 -13.14 -26.25 25.00
C ALA A 55 -13.43 -26.57 26.47
N ASP A 56 -12.44 -26.45 27.34
CA ASP A 56 -12.54 -26.84 28.74
C ASP A 56 -13.06 -25.72 29.66
N ASP A 57 -13.04 -24.44 29.26
CA ASP A 57 -13.22 -23.33 30.23
C ASP A 57 -14.08 -22.12 29.81
N LEU A 58 -14.56 -21.95 28.56
CA LEU A 58 -15.22 -20.69 28.16
C LEU A 58 -16.52 -20.84 27.33
N PRO A 59 -17.63 -20.14 27.69
CA PRO A 59 -18.88 -20.11 26.93
C PRO A 59 -18.78 -19.17 25.72
N ILE A 60 -17.87 -19.45 24.79
CA ILE A 60 -17.67 -18.65 23.57
C ILE A 60 -18.70 -19.11 22.51
N PRO A 61 -19.43 -18.19 21.84
CA PRO A 61 -20.35 -18.56 20.76
C PRO A 61 -19.64 -19.23 19.58
N ARG A 62 -20.25 -20.31 19.06
CA ARG A 62 -19.80 -20.98 17.83
C ARG A 62 -20.73 -20.65 16.68
N HIS A 63 -20.15 -20.41 15.50
CA HIS A 63 -20.85 -20.11 14.26
C HIS A 63 -20.81 -21.33 13.33
N TYR A 64 -21.93 -21.64 12.69
CA TYR A 64 -21.95 -22.70 11.68
C TYR A 64 -21.37 -22.17 10.36
N ILE A 65 -20.23 -22.73 9.95
CA ILE A 65 -19.58 -22.43 8.67
C ILE A 65 -19.85 -23.60 7.71
N PRO A 66 -20.40 -23.34 6.50
CA PRO A 66 -20.58 -24.39 5.50
C PRO A 66 -19.29 -25.17 5.27
N PHE A 67 -19.40 -26.50 5.21
CA PHE A 67 -18.28 -27.45 5.05
C PHE A 67 -17.31 -27.59 6.24
N PHE A 68 -17.30 -26.67 7.21
CA PHE A 68 -16.38 -26.70 8.36
C PHE A 68 -17.05 -26.93 9.72
N GLY A 69 -18.38 -26.87 9.78
CA GLY A 69 -19.17 -27.12 10.99
C GLY A 69 -19.20 -25.93 11.94
N TYR A 70 -19.49 -26.19 13.22
CA TYR A 70 -19.50 -25.16 14.25
C TYR A 70 -18.08 -24.79 14.65
N ARG A 71 -17.70 -23.53 14.44
CA ARG A 71 -16.37 -22.99 14.73
C ARG A 71 -16.45 -21.71 15.54
N TYR A 72 -15.40 -21.44 16.32
CA TYR A 72 -15.21 -20.13 16.92
C TYR A 72 -14.84 -19.11 15.85
N LYS A 73 -14.85 -17.84 16.21
CA LYS A 73 -14.28 -16.77 15.39
C LYS A 73 -13.13 -16.15 16.17
N ASP A 74 -11.97 -16.02 15.55
CA ASP A 74 -10.93 -15.15 16.08
C ASP A 74 -11.37 -13.69 15.89
N GLU A 75 -11.74 -13.05 17.01
CA GLU A 75 -12.14 -11.65 17.08
C GLU A 75 -11.05 -10.76 17.69
N SER A 76 -9.84 -11.30 17.90
CA SER A 76 -8.74 -10.57 18.54
C SER A 76 -8.26 -9.39 17.71
N ASN A 77 -8.42 -9.41 16.38
CA ASN A 77 -8.01 -8.29 15.54
C ASN A 77 -8.95 -7.09 15.66
N TRP A 78 -8.56 -6.12 16.49
CA TRP A 78 -9.32 -4.88 16.70
C TRP A 78 -9.65 -4.13 15.40
N GLU A 79 -8.68 -3.95 14.49
CA GLU A 79 -8.91 -3.17 13.26
C GLU A 79 -9.94 -3.85 12.34
N TRP A 80 -9.80 -5.16 12.08
CA TRP A 80 -10.74 -5.89 11.24
C TRP A 80 -12.13 -6.00 11.87
N GLY A 81 -12.19 -6.26 13.18
CA GLY A 81 -13.43 -6.35 13.94
C GLY A 81 -14.25 -5.06 13.91
N ARG A 82 -13.60 -3.88 13.79
CA ARG A 82 -14.27 -2.59 13.58
C ARG A 82 -14.52 -2.29 12.10
N TRP A 83 -13.55 -2.57 11.23
CA TRP A 83 -13.61 -2.19 9.82
C TRP A 83 -14.61 -3.00 9.01
N SER A 84 -14.69 -4.33 9.19
CA SER A 84 -15.56 -5.20 8.39
C SER A 84 -17.05 -4.83 8.58
N PRO A 85 -17.58 -4.69 9.82
CA PRO A 85 -18.96 -4.21 10.02
C PRO A 85 -19.19 -2.77 9.51
N PHE A 86 -18.22 -1.88 9.74
CA PHE A 86 -18.29 -0.50 9.22
C PHE A 86 -18.40 -0.49 7.68
N ALA A 87 -17.58 -1.29 7.00
CA ALA A 87 -17.55 -1.35 5.55
C ALA A 87 -18.89 -1.84 4.98
N LEU A 88 -19.56 -2.81 5.62
CA LEU A 88 -20.91 -3.24 5.24
C LEU A 88 -21.92 -2.09 5.36
N SER A 89 -21.87 -1.33 6.45
CA SER A 89 -22.70 -0.12 6.63
C SER A 89 -22.36 0.99 5.64
N PHE A 90 -21.13 1.02 5.12
CA PHE A 90 -20.67 2.01 4.15
C PHE A 90 -21.15 1.74 2.71
N LEU A 91 -21.34 0.47 2.32
CA LEU A 91 -21.72 0.07 0.96
C LEU A 91 -22.96 0.79 0.41
N PRO A 92 -24.08 0.93 1.15
CA PRO A 92 -25.25 1.65 0.65
C PRO A 92 -24.96 3.12 0.33
N TYR A 93 -24.15 3.78 1.16
CA TYR A 93 -23.77 5.18 0.93
C TYR A 93 -22.85 5.33 -0.28
N LEU A 94 -21.91 4.40 -0.46
CA LEU A 94 -21.08 4.36 -1.67
C LEU A 94 -21.91 4.12 -2.94
N ALA A 95 -22.89 3.22 -2.89
CA ALA A 95 -23.77 2.94 -4.02
C ALA A 95 -24.61 4.17 -4.43
N VAL A 96 -25.20 4.87 -3.45
CA VAL A 96 -25.95 6.10 -3.70
C VAL A 96 -25.02 7.24 -4.15
N SER A 97 -23.82 7.37 -3.58
CA SER A 97 -22.80 8.32 -4.03
C SER A 97 -22.47 8.10 -5.50
N CYS A 98 -22.18 6.86 -5.92
CA CYS A 98 -21.92 6.52 -7.32
C CYS A 98 -23.13 6.80 -8.22
N LEU A 99 -24.35 6.53 -7.75
CA LEU A 99 -25.56 6.85 -8.50
C LEU A 99 -25.65 8.36 -8.76
N ILE A 100 -25.51 9.18 -7.72
CA ILE A 100 -25.51 10.64 -7.83
C ILE A 100 -24.37 11.08 -8.75
N PHE A 101 -23.16 10.55 -8.56
CA PHE A 101 -21.97 10.93 -9.31
C PHE A 101 -22.06 10.66 -10.83
N ASN A 102 -22.62 9.51 -11.22
CA ASN A 102 -22.68 9.11 -12.63
C ASN A 102 -23.97 9.53 -13.34
N VAL A 103 -25.08 9.66 -12.60
CA VAL A 103 -26.39 10.05 -13.17
C VAL A 103 -26.60 11.55 -13.04
N GLY A 104 -26.20 12.15 -11.92
CA GLY A 104 -26.37 13.57 -11.64
C GLY A 104 -25.74 14.47 -12.68
N GLU A 105 -24.58 14.11 -13.22
CA GLU A 105 -23.91 14.88 -14.29
C GLU A 105 -24.70 14.96 -15.61
N LYS A 106 -25.68 14.06 -15.82
CA LYS A 106 -26.57 14.15 -17.00
C LYS A 106 -27.63 15.24 -16.83
N PHE A 107 -27.90 15.65 -15.59
CA PHE A 107 -29.01 16.54 -15.24
C PHE A 107 -28.57 17.84 -14.54
N LEU A 108 -27.38 17.84 -13.94
CA LEU A 108 -26.81 18.94 -13.17
C LEU A 108 -25.61 19.53 -13.91
N SER A 109 -25.44 20.85 -13.80
CA SER A 109 -24.26 21.51 -14.34
C SER A 109 -23.01 21.18 -13.53
N GLU A 110 -21.84 21.28 -14.16
CA GLU A 110 -20.53 21.10 -13.51
C GLU A 110 -20.31 22.04 -12.32
N SER A 111 -21.02 23.18 -12.28
CA SER A 111 -20.96 24.13 -11.15
C SER A 111 -21.80 23.68 -9.96
N VAL A 112 -22.93 22.99 -10.18
CA VAL A 112 -23.86 22.56 -9.11
C VAL A 112 -23.45 21.21 -8.55
N MET A 113 -22.92 20.32 -9.39
CA MET A 113 -22.57 18.95 -9.02
C MET A 113 -21.67 18.83 -7.77
N PRO A 114 -20.62 19.65 -7.60
CA PRO A 114 -19.79 19.61 -6.39
C PRO A 114 -20.58 19.85 -5.11
N TYR A 115 -21.54 20.78 -5.10
CA TYR A 115 -22.35 21.08 -3.91
C TYR A 115 -23.24 19.92 -3.53
N VAL A 116 -23.91 19.30 -4.51
CA VAL A 116 -24.78 18.12 -4.27
C VAL A 116 -23.96 16.98 -3.69
N MET A 117 -22.77 16.72 -4.25
CA MET A 117 -21.87 15.69 -3.73
C MET A 117 -21.36 16.00 -2.33
N ILE A 118 -20.97 17.25 -2.03
CA ILE A 118 -20.53 17.66 -0.69
C ILE A 118 -21.65 17.46 0.33
N VAL A 119 -22.87 17.93 0.04
CA VAL A 119 -24.02 17.81 0.95
C VAL A 119 -24.34 16.35 1.21
N TYR A 120 -24.42 15.53 0.15
CA TYR A 120 -24.68 14.10 0.29
C TYR A 120 -23.56 13.40 1.08
N SER A 121 -22.30 13.65 0.75
CA SER A 121 -21.16 13.04 1.44
C SER A 121 -21.06 13.46 2.89
N ALA A 122 -21.33 14.74 3.22
CA ALA A 122 -21.37 15.22 4.59
C ALA A 122 -22.51 14.55 5.38
N PHE A 123 -23.68 14.39 4.76
CA PHE A 123 -24.77 13.60 5.35
C PHE A 123 -24.34 12.15 5.59
N ALA A 124 -23.82 11.45 4.57
CA ALA A 124 -23.34 10.08 4.69
C ALA A 124 -22.28 9.93 5.80
N CYS A 125 -21.29 10.80 5.83
CA CYS A 125 -20.24 10.82 6.85
C CYS A 125 -20.81 11.09 8.25
N SER A 126 -21.86 11.90 8.38
CA SER A 126 -22.48 12.15 9.69
C SER A 126 -23.20 10.91 10.25
N GLN A 127 -23.73 10.06 9.37
CA GLN A 127 -24.35 8.79 9.75
C GLN A 127 -23.32 7.68 10.05
N LEU A 128 -22.23 7.65 9.28
CA LEU A 128 -21.19 6.62 9.38
C LEU A 128 -20.18 6.87 10.51
N PHE A 129 -19.84 8.14 10.74
CA PHE A 129 -18.90 8.55 11.78
C PHE A 129 -19.68 9.20 12.91
N THR A 130 -19.84 10.53 12.87
CA THR A 130 -20.77 11.33 13.68
C THR A 130 -20.87 12.73 13.07
N GLY A 131 -21.93 13.49 13.36
CA GLY A 131 -21.99 14.91 13.01
C GLY A 131 -20.84 15.74 13.61
N TRP A 132 -20.39 15.36 14.82
CA TRP A 132 -19.23 16.00 15.48
C TRP A 132 -17.93 15.81 14.68
N LEU A 133 -17.62 14.59 14.23
CA LEU A 133 -16.41 14.34 13.45
C LEU A 133 -16.43 15.03 12.09
N VAL A 134 -17.60 15.15 11.45
CA VAL A 134 -17.76 15.95 10.22
C VAL A 134 -17.46 17.42 10.49
N LEU A 135 -17.97 17.98 11.59
CA LEU A 135 -17.66 19.35 12.01
C LEU A 135 -16.17 19.53 12.27
N VAL A 136 -15.53 18.63 13.03
CA VAL A 136 -14.08 18.65 13.29
C VAL A 136 -13.31 18.63 11.97
N SER A 137 -13.69 17.76 11.02
CA SER A 137 -13.05 17.68 9.70
C SER A 137 -13.17 18.99 8.92
N ILE A 138 -14.36 19.60 8.87
CA ILE A 138 -14.55 20.87 8.17
C ILE A 138 -13.75 21.99 8.85
N LEU A 139 -13.72 22.04 10.19
CA LEU A 139 -12.97 23.05 10.94
C LEU A 139 -11.46 22.94 10.71
N GLN A 140 -10.87 21.74 10.79
CA GLN A 140 -9.44 21.56 10.50
C GLN A 140 -9.12 21.96 9.04
N GLY A 141 -9.97 21.58 8.08
CA GLY A 141 -9.77 21.91 6.67
C GLY A 141 -9.87 23.40 6.41
N THR A 142 -10.87 24.07 7.00
CA THR A 142 -11.06 25.52 6.91
C THR A 142 -9.87 26.26 7.49
N PHE A 143 -9.39 25.84 8.66
CA PHE A 143 -8.24 26.46 9.32
C PHE A 143 -6.98 26.36 8.44
N ILE A 144 -6.63 25.16 7.96
CA ILE A 144 -5.45 24.95 7.12
C ILE A 144 -5.55 25.72 5.80
N PHE A 145 -6.73 25.69 5.16
CA PHE A 145 -7.00 26.43 3.93
C PHE A 145 -6.87 27.94 4.10
N ALA A 146 -7.42 28.48 5.19
CA ALA A 146 -7.30 29.91 5.52
C ALA A 146 -5.82 30.29 5.70
N MET A 147 -5.07 29.52 6.51
CA MET A 147 -3.65 29.75 6.72
C MET A 147 -2.84 29.71 5.42
N ALA A 148 -3.15 28.74 4.53
CA ALA A 148 -2.53 28.62 3.21
C ALA A 148 -2.84 29.82 2.30
N THR A 149 -4.11 30.26 2.29
CA THR A 149 -4.60 31.32 1.41
C THR A 149 -4.04 32.70 1.79
N PHE A 150 -3.97 33.01 3.08
CA PHE A 150 -3.51 34.32 3.56
C PHE A 150 -1.99 34.44 3.62
N ILE A 151 -1.26 33.40 4.03
CA ILE A 151 0.20 33.50 4.24
C ILE A 151 0.99 33.02 3.03
N LYS A 152 0.41 32.16 2.17
CA LYS A 152 1.03 31.66 0.92
C LYS A 152 2.43 31.04 1.12
N ARG A 153 2.63 30.26 2.19
CA ARG A 153 3.88 29.53 2.47
C ARG A 153 3.62 28.07 2.77
N SER A 154 4.38 27.15 2.15
CA SER A 154 4.19 25.71 2.36
C SER A 154 4.43 25.28 3.80
N LEU A 155 5.39 25.92 4.50
CA LEU A 155 5.67 25.63 5.91
C LEU A 155 4.45 25.90 6.80
N VAL A 156 3.64 26.91 6.47
CA VAL A 156 2.43 27.25 7.24
C VAL A 156 1.38 26.15 7.13
N VAL A 157 1.25 25.51 5.97
CA VAL A 157 0.35 24.36 5.80
C VAL A 157 0.77 23.21 6.72
N TRP A 158 2.08 22.94 6.83
CA TRP A 158 2.60 21.91 7.73
C TRP A 158 2.44 22.28 9.20
N VAL A 159 2.75 23.52 9.60
CA VAL A 159 2.63 23.96 10.99
C VAL A 159 1.16 24.05 11.44
N SER A 160 0.23 24.32 10.53
CA SER A 160 -1.21 24.26 10.83
C SER A 160 -1.77 22.85 10.84
N GLY A 161 -1.27 21.95 9.98
CA GLY A 161 -1.78 20.57 9.86
C GLY A 161 -1.15 19.54 10.81
N LEU A 162 0.17 19.56 11.01
CA LEU A 162 0.88 18.51 11.77
C LEU A 162 0.48 18.44 13.25
N PRO A 163 0.28 19.56 13.99
CA PRO A 163 -0.20 19.48 15.37
C PRO A 163 -1.61 18.88 15.45
N ILE A 164 -2.48 19.18 14.49
CA ILE A 164 -3.81 18.59 14.41
C ILE A 164 -3.70 17.08 14.14
N LEU A 165 -2.84 16.68 13.19
CA LEU A 165 -2.59 15.28 12.90
C LEU A 165 -2.07 14.55 14.15
N TYR A 166 -1.13 15.15 14.88
CA TYR A 166 -0.65 14.61 16.14
C TYR A 166 -1.78 14.35 17.13
N MET A 167 -2.64 15.35 17.36
CA MET A 167 -3.78 15.23 18.26
C MET A 167 -4.76 14.14 17.79
N VAL A 168 -5.10 14.12 16.51
CA VAL A 168 -6.03 13.13 15.93
C VAL A 168 -5.49 11.70 16.05
N MET A 169 -4.19 11.48 15.84
CA MET A 169 -3.59 10.14 15.86
C MET A 169 -3.17 9.66 17.26
N ASN A 170 -2.84 10.55 18.19
CA ASN A 170 -2.31 10.18 19.51
C ASN A 170 -3.30 10.42 20.66
N ASN A 171 -4.26 11.33 20.46
CA ASN A 171 -5.29 11.67 21.45
C ASN A 171 -6.70 11.46 20.86
N SER A 172 -6.88 10.38 20.08
CA SER A 172 -8.12 10.13 19.34
C SER A 172 -9.37 10.06 20.24
N LEU A 173 -9.19 9.58 21.48
CA LEU A 173 -10.25 9.47 22.48
C LEU A 173 -10.81 10.82 22.93
N ASP A 174 -10.06 11.92 22.79
CA ASP A 174 -10.54 13.28 23.09
C ASP A 174 -11.57 13.75 22.05
N PHE A 175 -11.56 13.15 20.85
CA PHE A 175 -12.48 13.51 19.76
C PHE A 175 -13.71 12.61 19.70
N ASN A 176 -13.56 11.32 20.01
CA ASN A 176 -14.65 10.35 20.02
C ASN A 176 -14.30 9.15 20.90
N HIS A 177 -15.32 8.58 21.57
CA HIS A 177 -15.17 7.36 22.36
C HIS A 177 -14.70 6.16 21.52
N ASP A 178 -14.98 6.15 20.21
CA ASP A 178 -14.44 5.18 19.28
C ASP A 178 -13.25 5.77 18.50
N PRO A 179 -12.00 5.41 18.86
CA PRO A 179 -10.82 5.92 18.17
C PRO A 179 -10.75 5.44 16.72
N PHE A 180 -11.37 4.30 16.38
CA PHE A 180 -11.37 3.79 15.00
C PHE A 180 -11.96 4.82 14.03
N LEU A 181 -13.13 5.38 14.33
CA LEU A 181 -13.80 6.37 13.48
C LEU A 181 -12.95 7.64 13.29
N VAL A 182 -12.27 8.07 14.35
CA VAL A 182 -11.36 9.24 14.30
C VAL A 182 -10.20 8.95 13.36
N LEU A 183 -9.54 7.81 13.54
CA LEU A 183 -8.36 7.41 12.78
C LEU A 183 -8.67 7.19 11.29
N ILE A 184 -9.82 6.62 10.92
CA ILE A 184 -10.12 6.36 9.51
C ILE A 184 -10.70 7.57 8.76
N PHE A 185 -11.26 8.56 9.46
CA PHE A 185 -11.91 9.71 8.82
C PHE A 185 -11.15 11.03 9.01
N ALA A 186 -10.87 11.42 10.26
CA ALA A 186 -10.26 12.72 10.53
C ALA A 186 -8.83 12.81 9.99
N SER A 187 -8.06 11.72 10.08
CA SER A 187 -6.68 11.67 9.58
C SER A 187 -6.60 11.71 8.04
N TYR A 188 -7.48 10.97 7.36
CA TYR A 188 -7.51 10.89 5.89
C TYR A 188 -8.02 12.18 5.26
N THR A 189 -9.05 12.79 5.85
CA THR A 189 -9.52 14.12 5.41
C THR A 189 -8.45 15.19 5.65
N LEU A 190 -7.68 15.09 6.74
CA LEU A 190 -6.55 15.99 7.01
C LEU A 190 -5.45 15.90 5.95
N LEU A 191 -5.10 14.70 5.46
CA LEU A 191 -4.17 14.55 4.34
C LEU A 191 -4.67 15.26 3.07
N SER A 192 -5.97 15.17 2.80
CA SER A 192 -6.60 15.83 1.66
C SER A 192 -6.51 17.35 1.81
N TYR A 193 -6.81 17.90 2.98
CA TYR A 193 -6.68 19.34 3.23
C TYR A 193 -5.23 19.84 3.10
N ILE A 194 -4.26 19.08 3.61
CA ILE A 194 -2.83 19.40 3.44
C ILE A 194 -2.46 19.38 1.95
N SER A 195 -2.86 18.33 1.21
CA SER A 195 -2.59 18.19 -0.22
C SER A 195 -3.14 19.37 -1.02
N PHE A 196 -4.42 19.70 -0.85
CA PHE A 196 -5.05 20.82 -1.55
C PHE A 196 -4.41 22.17 -1.18
N SER A 197 -4.15 22.38 0.10
CA SER A 197 -3.59 23.64 0.59
C SER A 197 -2.15 23.87 0.11
N LEU A 198 -1.35 22.81 -0.02
CA LEU A 198 -0.01 22.91 -0.61
C LEU A 198 -0.05 23.26 -2.11
N GLU A 199 -1.03 22.75 -2.86
CA GLU A 199 -1.22 23.14 -4.27
C GLU A 199 -1.78 24.57 -4.40
N THR A 200 -2.60 25.01 -3.44
CA THR A 200 -3.07 26.40 -3.35
C THR A 200 -1.91 27.39 -3.18
N VAL A 201 -0.95 27.08 -2.29
CA VAL A 201 0.26 27.90 -2.10
C VAL A 201 1.13 27.95 -3.35
N LYS A 202 1.19 26.86 -4.12
CA LYS A 202 1.95 26.77 -5.37
C LYS A 202 1.22 27.37 -6.58
N GLU A 203 0.00 27.87 -6.38
CA GLU A 203 -0.88 28.36 -7.45
C GLU A 203 -1.08 27.32 -8.57
N ASN A 204 -1.10 26.03 -8.19
CA ASN A 204 -1.30 24.89 -9.09
C ASN A 204 -2.73 24.33 -8.92
N LEU A 205 -3.71 25.20 -9.15
CA LEU A 205 -5.14 24.89 -9.09
C LEU A 205 -5.75 25.00 -10.48
N ARG A 206 -7.03 24.63 -10.61
CA ARG A 206 -7.78 24.82 -11.84
C ARG A 206 -8.01 26.30 -12.11
N ASP A 207 -8.01 26.67 -13.39
CA ASP A 207 -8.29 28.06 -13.81
C ASP A 207 -9.72 28.48 -13.43
N GLU A 208 -10.68 27.53 -13.39
CA GLU A 208 -12.06 27.81 -12.98
C GLU A 208 -12.19 28.24 -11.51
N ASP A 209 -11.24 27.83 -10.66
CA ASP A 209 -11.21 28.11 -9.22
C ASP A 209 -10.57 29.48 -8.93
N ASN A 210 -11.09 30.49 -9.61
CA ASN A 210 -10.57 31.86 -9.61
C ASN A 210 -11.00 32.71 -8.40
N THR A 211 -11.88 32.20 -7.52
CA THR A 211 -12.27 32.87 -6.27
C THR A 211 -11.96 31.99 -5.06
N VAL A 212 -11.78 32.62 -3.90
CA VAL A 212 -11.56 31.91 -2.62
C VAL A 212 -12.70 30.92 -2.35
N TRP A 213 -13.95 31.33 -2.61
CA TRP A 213 -15.11 30.47 -2.43
C TRP A 213 -15.07 29.23 -3.32
N LYS A 214 -14.78 29.38 -4.61
CA LYS A 214 -14.69 28.23 -5.53
C LYS A 214 -13.58 27.27 -5.13
N ARG A 215 -12.41 27.78 -4.72
CA ARG A 215 -11.31 26.96 -4.17
C ARG A 215 -11.74 26.19 -2.94
N TYR A 216 -12.44 26.85 -2.01
CA TYR A 216 -12.93 26.21 -0.79
C TYR A 216 -13.95 25.09 -1.10
N VAL A 217 -14.91 25.35 -1.99
CA VAL A 217 -15.87 24.34 -2.46
C VAL A 217 -15.14 23.19 -3.15
N ARG A 218 -14.14 23.47 -4.00
CA ARG A 218 -13.37 22.43 -4.67
C ARG A 218 -12.58 21.57 -3.69
N MET A 219 -11.97 22.20 -2.67
CA MET A 219 -11.30 21.48 -1.59
C MET A 219 -12.25 20.53 -0.88
N LEU A 220 -13.44 21.00 -0.49
CA LEU A 220 -14.43 20.14 0.16
C LEU A 220 -14.90 19.02 -0.77
N PHE A 221 -15.12 19.29 -2.05
CA PHE A 221 -15.51 18.27 -3.02
C PHE A 221 -14.44 17.18 -3.18
N TYR A 222 -13.17 17.57 -3.25
CA TYR A 222 -12.04 16.65 -3.28
C TYR A 222 -11.96 15.82 -1.98
N THR A 223 -12.01 16.47 -0.81
CA THR A 223 -11.88 15.78 0.48
C THR A 223 -13.06 14.86 0.79
N PHE A 224 -14.29 15.27 0.43
CA PHE A 224 -15.52 14.52 0.68
C PHE A 224 -15.96 13.66 -0.53
N TYR A 225 -15.08 13.42 -1.50
CA TYR A 225 -15.36 12.41 -2.51
C TYR A 225 -15.39 11.03 -1.85
N LEU A 226 -16.59 10.48 -1.67
CA LEU A 226 -16.87 9.40 -0.73
C LEU A 226 -15.99 8.15 -0.93
N PRO A 227 -15.70 7.68 -2.16
CA PRO A 227 -14.78 6.56 -2.36
C PRO A 227 -13.33 6.81 -1.90
N TYR A 228 -12.86 8.06 -1.79
CA TYR A 228 -11.51 8.40 -1.33
C TYR A 228 -11.47 9.03 0.07
N VAL A 229 -12.62 9.19 0.73
CA VAL A 229 -12.69 9.84 2.06
C VAL A 229 -11.97 9.04 3.15
N ILE A 230 -11.86 7.72 2.96
CA ILE A 230 -11.15 6.78 3.84
C ILE A 230 -10.23 5.88 3.04
N SER A 231 -9.21 5.31 3.71
CA SER A 231 -8.35 4.20 3.26
C SER A 231 -7.51 4.41 1.98
N LEU A 232 -7.93 5.26 1.04
CA LEU A 232 -7.24 5.55 -0.20
C LEU A 232 -6.74 6.99 -0.19
N VAL A 233 -5.44 7.16 0.01
CA VAL A 233 -4.81 8.48 -0.12
C VAL A 233 -4.63 8.82 -1.60
N VAL A 234 -5.26 9.90 -2.07
CA VAL A 234 -5.11 10.41 -3.44
C VAL A 234 -4.74 11.88 -3.34
N THR A 235 -3.63 12.31 -3.95
CA THR A 235 -3.23 13.72 -3.93
C THR A 235 -4.17 14.56 -4.78
N TYR A 236 -4.32 15.85 -4.46
CA TYR A 236 -5.20 16.74 -5.22
C TYR A 236 -4.90 16.73 -6.74
N PRO A 237 -3.63 16.81 -7.21
CA PRO A 237 -3.36 16.75 -8.65
C PRO A 237 -3.73 15.40 -9.28
N ASP A 238 -3.58 14.29 -8.56
CA ASP A 238 -4.01 12.97 -9.05
C ASP A 238 -5.55 12.87 -9.10
N PHE A 239 -6.26 13.48 -8.17
CA PHE A 239 -7.72 13.57 -8.18
C PHE A 239 -8.21 14.41 -9.37
N GLU A 240 -7.65 15.61 -9.56
CA GLU A 240 -8.03 16.50 -10.67
C GLU A 240 -7.74 15.89 -12.04
N LYS A 241 -6.58 15.24 -12.17
CA LYS A 241 -6.25 14.48 -13.38
C LYS A 241 -7.25 13.37 -13.65
N GLN A 242 -7.71 12.67 -12.62
CA GLN A 242 -8.72 11.62 -12.79
C GLN A 242 -10.07 12.21 -13.21
N MET A 243 -10.47 13.34 -12.62
CA MET A 243 -11.70 14.06 -12.97
C MET A 243 -11.70 14.53 -14.43
N SER A 244 -10.60 15.12 -14.90
CA SER A 244 -10.50 15.60 -16.29
C SER A 244 -10.49 14.46 -17.31
N GLU A 245 -9.78 13.37 -17.01
CA GLU A 245 -9.75 12.18 -17.88
C GLU A 245 -11.06 11.37 -17.81
N ARG A 246 -11.94 11.64 -16.85
CA ARG A 246 -13.17 10.86 -16.64
C ARG A 246 -14.15 10.95 -17.79
N ALA A 247 -14.30 12.12 -18.41
CA ALA A 247 -15.25 12.35 -19.50
C ALA A 247 -14.86 11.63 -20.80
N THR A 248 -13.56 11.45 -21.04
CA THR A 248 -13.03 10.86 -22.28
C THR A 248 -12.73 9.37 -22.15
N ARG A 249 -12.54 8.88 -20.92
CA ARG A 249 -12.18 7.48 -20.66
C ARG A 249 -13.39 6.55 -20.82
N GLN A 250 -13.22 5.51 -21.64
CA GLN A 250 -14.23 4.45 -21.76
C GLN A 250 -14.26 3.57 -20.51
N ARG A 251 -15.47 3.34 -19.97
CA ARG A 251 -15.69 2.45 -18.82
C ARG A 251 -15.63 0.99 -19.26
N ASN A 252 -14.80 0.18 -18.61
CA ASN A 252 -14.77 -1.27 -18.82
C ASN A 252 -15.53 -2.00 -17.70
N TRP A 253 -16.85 -2.15 -17.86
CA TRP A 253 -17.71 -2.77 -16.86
C TRP A 253 -17.34 -4.21 -16.51
N LEU A 254 -16.88 -5.01 -17.48
CA LEU A 254 -16.46 -6.39 -17.24
C LEU A 254 -15.24 -6.44 -16.32
N GLN A 255 -14.24 -5.59 -16.55
CA GLN A 255 -13.07 -5.51 -15.66
C GLN A 255 -13.44 -5.00 -14.26
N ILE A 256 -14.39 -4.07 -14.16
CA ILE A 256 -14.88 -3.56 -12.87
C ILE A 256 -15.60 -4.67 -12.11
N LEU A 257 -16.47 -5.43 -12.78
CA LEU A 257 -17.19 -6.56 -12.20
C LEU A 257 -16.23 -7.64 -11.69
N TRP A 258 -15.24 -8.05 -12.50
CA TRP A 258 -14.23 -9.01 -12.07
C TRP A 258 -13.40 -8.49 -10.89
N PHE A 259 -13.09 -7.20 -10.87
CA PHE A 259 -12.41 -6.60 -9.74
C PHE A 259 -13.28 -6.63 -8.47
N ALA A 260 -14.57 -6.30 -8.57
CA ALA A 260 -15.51 -6.34 -7.45
C ALA A 260 -15.69 -7.76 -6.90
N ILE A 261 -15.90 -8.75 -7.78
CA ILE A 261 -15.99 -10.18 -7.41
C ILE A 261 -14.70 -10.61 -6.70
N ARG A 262 -13.54 -10.22 -7.21
CA ARG A 262 -12.26 -10.54 -6.58
C ARG A 262 -12.14 -9.97 -5.16
N ILE A 263 -12.56 -8.72 -4.93
CA ILE A 263 -12.55 -8.12 -3.59
C ILE A 263 -13.54 -8.82 -2.66
N ALA A 264 -14.73 -9.16 -3.14
CA ALA A 264 -15.72 -9.92 -2.37
C ALA A 264 -15.19 -11.31 -1.97
N ILE A 265 -14.54 -12.03 -2.89
CA ILE A 265 -13.90 -13.32 -2.61
C ILE A 265 -12.84 -13.17 -1.52
N TYR A 266 -11.99 -12.14 -1.57
CA TYR A 266 -10.98 -11.93 -0.53
C TYR A 266 -11.60 -11.55 0.81
N TRP A 267 -12.68 -10.78 0.83
CA TRP A 267 -13.40 -10.48 2.06
C TRP A 267 -13.95 -11.76 2.70
N VAL A 268 -14.67 -12.59 1.93
CA VAL A 268 -15.17 -13.88 2.42
C VAL A 268 -14.03 -14.79 2.86
N ALA A 269 -12.91 -14.81 2.12
CA ALA A 269 -11.75 -15.59 2.49
C ALA A 269 -11.14 -15.15 3.83
N VAL A 270 -11.09 -13.84 4.11
CA VAL A 270 -10.64 -13.33 5.42
C VAL A 270 -11.59 -13.78 6.54
N GLU A 271 -12.91 -13.61 6.36
CA GLU A 271 -13.88 -14.04 7.37
C GLU A 271 -13.80 -15.54 7.64
N VAL A 272 -13.73 -16.36 6.59
CA VAL A 272 -13.57 -17.82 6.72
C VAL A 272 -12.24 -18.18 7.38
N MET A 273 -11.14 -17.50 7.04
CA MET A 273 -9.83 -17.75 7.63
C MET A 273 -9.83 -17.50 9.14
N LEU A 274 -10.51 -16.46 9.63
CA LEU A 274 -10.66 -16.18 11.08
C LEU A 274 -11.53 -17.21 11.82
N HIS A 275 -12.36 -17.96 11.10
CA HIS A 275 -13.10 -19.10 11.66
C HIS A 275 -12.32 -20.41 11.65
N ILE A 276 -11.25 -20.51 10.86
CA ILE A 276 -10.48 -21.75 10.69
C ILE A 276 -9.14 -21.67 11.43
N PHE A 277 -8.55 -20.49 11.56
CA PHE A 277 -7.22 -20.30 12.14
C PHE A 277 -7.25 -19.19 13.19
N TYR A 278 -6.99 -19.56 14.45
CA TYR A 278 -7.06 -18.65 15.59
C TYR A 278 -5.69 -18.01 15.92
N PHE A 279 -4.96 -17.61 14.87
CA PHE A 279 -3.53 -17.25 14.98
C PHE A 279 -3.28 -16.01 15.85
N GLU A 280 -4.19 -15.05 15.89
CA GLU A 280 -3.98 -13.84 16.71
C GLU A 280 -4.33 -14.11 18.17
N ALA A 281 -5.45 -14.79 18.41
CA ALA A 281 -5.84 -15.21 19.76
C ALA A 281 -4.76 -16.11 20.40
N MET A 282 -4.30 -17.15 19.68
CA MET A 282 -3.32 -18.10 20.23
C MET A 282 -1.96 -17.47 20.49
N LEU A 283 -1.53 -16.52 19.66
CA LEU A 283 -0.23 -15.87 19.81
C LEU A 283 -0.24 -14.81 20.91
N ASN A 284 -1.40 -14.23 21.22
CA ASN A 284 -1.56 -13.30 22.33
C ASN A 284 -1.88 -13.98 23.66
N ASP A 285 -2.12 -15.28 23.69
CA ASP A 285 -2.23 -16.06 24.92
C ASP A 285 -0.84 -16.42 25.44
N PRO A 286 -0.38 -15.86 26.60
CA PRO A 286 0.98 -16.06 27.05
C PRO A 286 1.30 -17.49 27.49
N GLU A 287 0.34 -18.22 28.05
CA GLU A 287 0.57 -19.58 28.54
C GLU A 287 0.71 -20.55 27.36
N PHE A 288 -0.13 -20.37 26.34
CA PHE A 288 -0.13 -21.19 25.14
C PHE A 288 1.03 -20.83 24.20
N SER A 289 1.26 -19.56 23.90
CA SER A 289 2.23 -19.16 22.89
C SER A 289 3.66 -19.53 23.26
N TYR A 290 4.02 -19.49 24.56
CA TYR A 290 5.35 -19.87 25.06
C TYR A 290 5.58 -21.38 25.08
N THR A 291 4.52 -22.19 25.16
CA THR A 291 4.63 -23.66 25.13
C THR A 291 4.55 -24.24 23.72
N LEU A 292 4.13 -23.44 22.74
CA LEU A 292 3.99 -23.84 21.35
C LEU A 292 5.37 -24.09 20.72
N ARG A 293 5.56 -25.22 20.03
CA ARG A 293 6.81 -25.54 19.31
C ARG A 293 7.18 -24.47 18.26
N GLU A 294 8.47 -24.25 18.01
CA GLU A 294 8.99 -23.13 17.21
C GLU A 294 8.46 -23.10 15.77
N ASP A 295 8.32 -24.26 15.13
CA ASP A 295 7.78 -24.39 13.77
C ASP A 295 6.29 -24.00 13.71
N LEU A 296 5.51 -24.41 14.70
CA LEU A 296 4.10 -24.05 14.84
C LEU A 296 3.94 -22.55 15.12
N TYR A 297 4.77 -22.00 16.02
CA TYR A 297 4.81 -20.59 16.36
C TYR A 297 5.14 -19.71 15.15
N LEU A 298 6.23 -20.02 14.45
CA LEU A 298 6.64 -19.28 13.25
C LEU A 298 5.60 -19.39 12.13
N ALA A 299 4.95 -20.54 11.97
CA ALA A 299 3.88 -20.70 11.00
C ALA A 299 2.64 -19.85 11.35
N ALA A 300 2.25 -19.78 12.63
CA ALA A 300 1.18 -18.89 13.11
C ALA A 300 1.53 -17.41 12.87
N CYS A 301 2.76 -17.00 13.17
CA CYS A 301 3.27 -15.67 12.85
C CYS A 301 3.19 -15.34 11.35
N MET A 302 3.54 -16.30 10.49
CA MET A 302 3.40 -16.16 9.03
C MET A 302 1.93 -15.99 8.63
N ALA A 303 1.01 -16.78 9.20
CA ALA A 303 -0.42 -16.66 8.94
C ALA A 303 -0.96 -15.28 9.34
N PHE A 304 -0.53 -14.73 10.49
CA PHE A 304 -0.85 -13.37 10.90
C PHE A 304 -0.34 -12.35 9.86
N GLY A 305 0.92 -12.43 9.43
CA GLY A 305 1.43 -11.58 8.35
C GLY A 305 0.62 -11.68 7.05
N GLN A 306 0.20 -12.88 6.66
CA GLN A 306 -0.62 -13.09 5.46
C GLN A 306 -2.04 -12.53 5.62
N PHE A 307 -2.64 -12.66 6.81
CA PHE A 307 -3.90 -12.02 7.17
C PHE A 307 -3.80 -10.50 7.07
N PHE A 308 -2.74 -9.90 7.61
CA PHE A 308 -2.49 -8.46 7.48
C PHE A 308 -2.51 -8.03 6.01
N HIS A 309 -1.79 -8.72 5.13
CA HIS A 309 -1.82 -8.40 3.69
C HIS A 309 -3.24 -8.53 3.11
N LEU A 310 -3.92 -9.64 3.35
CA LEU A 310 -5.22 -9.93 2.75
C LEU A 310 -6.30 -8.94 3.21
N LYS A 311 -6.28 -8.57 4.50
CA LYS A 311 -7.08 -7.50 5.08
C LYS A 311 -6.92 -6.21 4.29
N TYR A 312 -5.68 -5.75 4.05
CA TYR A 312 -5.43 -4.51 3.32
C TYR A 312 -5.78 -4.57 1.83
N VAL A 313 -5.79 -5.77 1.22
CA VAL A 313 -6.35 -5.95 -0.14
C VAL A 313 -7.85 -5.60 -0.15
N VAL A 314 -8.59 -5.97 0.90
CA VAL A 314 -10.02 -5.66 1.03
C VAL A 314 -10.22 -4.19 1.44
N ILE A 315 -9.48 -3.70 2.44
CA ILE A 315 -9.59 -2.32 2.94
C ILE A 315 -9.39 -1.30 1.82
N PHE A 316 -8.36 -1.47 0.98
CA PHE A 316 -8.16 -0.60 -0.18
C PHE A 316 -9.06 -0.97 -1.37
N GLY A 317 -9.48 -2.24 -1.44
CA GLY A 317 -10.24 -2.79 -2.55
C GLY A 317 -11.67 -2.28 -2.62
N VAL A 318 -12.39 -2.28 -1.50
CA VAL A 318 -13.81 -1.88 -1.42
C VAL A 318 -14.02 -0.45 -1.96
N PRO A 319 -13.40 0.61 -1.40
CA PRO A 319 -13.52 1.96 -1.95
C PRO A 319 -13.05 2.06 -3.42
N ALA A 320 -12.02 1.30 -3.80
CA ALA A 320 -11.51 1.29 -5.17
C ALA A 320 -12.51 0.71 -6.19
N VAL A 321 -13.41 -0.20 -5.79
CA VAL A 321 -14.49 -0.70 -6.66
C VAL A 321 -15.40 0.45 -7.06
N PHE A 322 -15.88 1.22 -6.07
CA PHE A 322 -16.80 2.34 -6.30
C PHE A 322 -16.14 3.48 -7.06
N ALA A 323 -14.88 3.80 -6.76
CA ALA A 323 -14.12 4.76 -7.56
C ALA A 323 -13.99 4.32 -9.04
N LYS A 324 -13.83 3.02 -9.31
CA LYS A 324 -13.81 2.52 -10.69
C LYS A 324 -15.18 2.57 -11.37
N ILE A 325 -16.27 2.33 -10.65
CA ILE A 325 -17.65 2.52 -11.15
C ILE A 325 -17.83 3.98 -11.58
N ASP A 326 -17.33 4.90 -10.77
CA ASP A 326 -17.26 6.34 -11.05
C ASP A 326 -16.30 6.71 -12.18
N ASN A 327 -15.69 5.74 -12.86
CA ASN A 327 -14.68 5.92 -13.91
C ASN A 327 -13.43 6.68 -13.46
N MET A 328 -13.17 6.73 -12.16
CA MET A 328 -11.92 7.19 -11.58
C MET A 328 -10.86 6.07 -11.66
N LYS A 329 -9.61 6.43 -11.38
CA LYS A 329 -8.45 5.54 -11.50
C LYS A 329 -7.70 5.44 -10.18
N PRO A 330 -8.28 4.75 -9.17
CA PRO A 330 -7.62 4.58 -7.89
C PRO A 330 -6.25 3.92 -8.09
N GLN A 331 -5.33 4.22 -7.17
CA GLN A 331 -4.05 3.56 -7.13
C GLN A 331 -4.24 2.03 -6.99
N LYS A 332 -3.27 1.27 -7.50
CA LYS A 332 -3.32 -0.20 -7.36
C LYS A 332 -3.23 -0.58 -5.87
N GLY A 333 -3.98 -1.60 -5.45
CA GLY A 333 -3.93 -2.18 -4.09
C GLY A 333 -2.57 -2.80 -3.74
N PRO A 334 -2.38 -3.29 -2.50
CA PRO A 334 -1.04 -3.56 -1.97
C PRO A 334 -0.31 -4.63 -2.78
N ILE A 335 1.02 -4.51 -2.83
CA ILE A 335 1.85 -5.58 -3.39
C ILE A 335 1.80 -6.80 -2.48
N CYS A 336 1.74 -7.99 -3.09
CA CYS A 336 1.85 -9.24 -2.34
C CYS A 336 3.14 -9.26 -1.51
N MET A 337 2.99 -9.36 -0.19
CA MET A 337 4.14 -9.32 0.73
C MET A 337 5.07 -10.52 0.51
N ALA A 338 4.51 -11.69 0.20
CA ALA A 338 5.24 -12.90 -0.17
C ALA A 338 5.92 -12.87 -1.56
N ALA A 339 5.95 -11.71 -2.24
CA ALA A 339 6.61 -11.56 -3.55
C ALA A 339 7.62 -10.40 -3.57
N VAL A 340 8.15 -10.03 -2.40
CA VAL A 340 9.04 -8.89 -2.20
C VAL A 340 10.14 -9.25 -1.19
N ALA A 341 11.39 -9.05 -1.60
CA ALA A 341 12.58 -9.17 -0.73
C ALA A 341 13.19 -7.80 -0.39
N LEU A 342 12.95 -6.79 -1.23
CA LEU A 342 13.42 -5.41 -1.00
C LEU A 342 12.32 -4.57 -0.34
N TYR A 343 12.56 -4.11 0.88
CA TYR A 343 11.58 -3.29 1.60
C TYR A 343 11.47 -1.88 1.04
N SER A 344 12.51 -1.36 0.37
CA SER A 344 12.32 -0.15 -0.44
C SER A 344 11.24 -0.32 -1.53
N LYS A 345 10.98 -1.54 -2.00
CA LYS A 345 9.88 -1.86 -2.92
C LYS A 345 8.56 -2.04 -2.16
N MET A 346 8.58 -2.60 -0.95
CA MET A 346 7.42 -2.69 -0.06
C MET A 346 6.83 -1.31 0.22
N TRP A 347 7.65 -0.38 0.74
CA TRP A 347 7.27 1.01 1.02
C TRP A 347 6.70 1.77 -0.18
N ARG A 348 7.12 1.42 -1.40
CA ARG A 348 6.62 2.04 -2.64
C ARG A 348 5.29 1.48 -3.14
N ASN A 349 4.93 0.26 -2.72
CA ASN A 349 3.90 -0.52 -3.39
C ASN A 349 2.84 -1.13 -2.48
N PHE A 350 3.02 -1.08 -1.16
CA PHE A 350 2.00 -1.49 -0.20
C PHE A 350 0.89 -0.42 -0.15
N ASP A 351 1.20 0.76 0.38
CA ASP A 351 0.35 1.94 0.26
C ASP A 351 0.93 2.92 -0.77
N ARG A 352 0.42 2.83 -2.00
CA ARG A 352 0.85 3.69 -3.10
C ARG A 352 0.37 5.13 -2.96
N GLY A 353 -0.77 5.33 -2.29
CA GLY A 353 -1.35 6.64 -2.09
C GLY A 353 -0.50 7.47 -1.14
N LEU A 354 -0.23 6.90 0.02
CA LEU A 354 0.63 7.50 1.04
C LEU A 354 2.06 7.70 0.52
N TYR A 355 2.60 6.72 -0.22
CA TYR A 355 3.90 6.89 -0.87
C TYR A 355 3.91 8.06 -1.88
N SER A 356 2.86 8.22 -2.68
CA SER A 356 2.73 9.35 -3.62
C SER A 356 2.71 10.68 -2.87
N PHE A 357 1.93 10.75 -1.78
CA PHE A 357 1.87 11.91 -0.90
C PHE A 357 3.26 12.27 -0.34
N PHE A 358 3.98 11.32 0.26
CA PHE A 358 5.34 11.55 0.76
C PHE A 358 6.28 12.01 -0.35
N LYS A 359 6.25 11.34 -1.49
CA LYS A 359 7.11 11.66 -2.62
C LYS A 359 6.87 13.10 -3.10
N GLN A 360 5.62 13.50 -3.29
CA GLN A 360 5.25 14.79 -3.87
C GLN A 360 5.41 15.95 -2.88
N TYR A 361 5.06 15.75 -1.62
CA TYR A 361 4.93 16.84 -0.65
C TYR A 361 6.06 16.94 0.36
N ILE A 362 6.80 15.85 0.60
CA ILE A 362 7.90 15.81 1.58
C ILE A 362 9.23 15.57 0.87
N PHE A 363 9.38 14.41 0.23
CA PHE A 363 10.67 13.96 -0.27
C PHE A 363 11.23 14.83 -1.40
N ILE A 364 10.47 15.02 -2.49
CA ILE A 364 10.95 15.82 -3.64
C ILE A 364 11.21 17.28 -3.24
N PRO A 365 10.30 17.99 -2.53
CA PRO A 365 10.55 19.36 -2.11
C PRO A 365 11.82 19.54 -1.27
N ILE A 366 12.13 18.58 -0.38
CA ILE A 366 13.34 18.62 0.45
C ILE A 366 14.59 18.26 -0.37
N ALA A 367 14.49 17.28 -1.27
CA ALA A 367 15.65 16.77 -2.03
C ALA A 367 16.03 17.65 -3.24
N ALA A 368 15.06 18.28 -3.91
CA ALA A 368 15.28 19.07 -5.13
C ALA A 368 15.86 20.47 -4.85
N PRO A 369 16.70 21.05 -5.74
CA PRO A 369 17.03 20.55 -7.07
C PRO A 369 18.27 19.65 -7.10
N THR A 370 19.10 19.64 -6.06
CA THR A 370 20.42 18.99 -6.11
C THR A 370 20.36 17.47 -5.94
N PHE A 371 19.36 16.95 -5.21
CA PHE A 371 19.25 15.52 -4.87
C PHE A 371 20.55 14.96 -4.26
N SER A 372 21.29 15.79 -3.49
CA SER A 372 22.50 15.37 -2.78
C SER A 372 22.18 14.30 -1.74
N LEU A 373 23.19 13.50 -1.36
CA LEU A 373 23.01 12.43 -0.40
C LEU A 373 22.46 12.94 0.94
N SER A 374 23.01 14.03 1.47
CA SER A 374 22.55 14.65 2.72
C SER A 374 21.08 15.05 2.68
N ARG A 375 20.63 15.67 1.58
CA ARG A 375 19.22 16.07 1.41
C ARG A 375 18.28 14.89 1.27
N LYS A 376 18.72 13.82 0.59
CA LYS A 376 17.94 12.58 0.50
C LYS A 376 17.80 11.91 1.86
N ILE A 377 18.88 11.82 2.62
CA ILE A 377 18.88 11.25 3.98
C ILE A 377 17.94 12.07 4.88
N PHE A 378 18.07 13.40 4.87
CA PHE A 378 17.17 14.27 5.64
C PHE A 378 15.71 14.12 5.21
N ALA A 379 15.43 14.08 3.90
CA ALA A 379 14.09 13.83 3.38
C ALA A 379 13.51 12.49 3.83
N VAL A 380 14.32 11.42 3.89
CA VAL A 380 13.92 10.11 4.41
C VAL A 380 13.54 10.21 5.89
N PHE A 381 14.37 10.86 6.72
CA PHE A 381 14.05 11.06 8.14
C PHE A 381 12.77 11.85 8.35
N VAL A 382 12.52 12.90 7.56
CA VAL A 382 11.26 13.68 7.64
C VAL A 382 10.06 12.83 7.21
N CYS A 383 10.19 11.99 6.17
CA CYS A 383 9.13 11.06 5.79
C CYS A 383 8.80 10.07 6.91
N TYR A 384 9.81 9.45 7.53
CA TYR A 384 9.60 8.53 8.65
C TYR A 384 9.11 9.23 9.93
N GLY A 385 9.52 10.48 10.17
CA GLY A 385 8.96 11.30 11.24
C GLY A 385 7.46 11.54 11.05
N PHE A 386 7.03 11.77 9.81
CA PHE A 386 5.59 11.83 9.49
C PHE A 386 4.89 10.49 9.76
N VAL A 387 5.50 9.37 9.34
CA VAL A 387 4.96 8.01 9.60
C VAL A 387 4.80 7.77 11.10
N LEU A 388 5.73 8.23 11.93
CA LEU A 388 5.63 8.12 13.39
C LEU A 388 4.49 8.97 13.97
N ILE A 389 4.30 10.20 13.48
CA ILE A 389 3.13 11.02 13.86
C ILE A 389 1.83 10.32 13.46
N TRP A 390 1.80 9.72 12.27
CA TRP A 390 0.65 9.00 11.75
C TRP A 390 0.33 7.77 12.58
N HIS A 391 1.26 6.85 12.81
CA HIS A 391 0.97 5.62 13.55
C HIS A 391 0.97 5.78 15.07
N GLY A 392 1.50 6.90 15.58
CA GLY A 392 1.56 7.25 16.99
C GLY A 392 2.91 6.93 17.66
N PHE A 393 3.19 7.63 18.75
CA PHE A 393 4.48 7.59 19.46
C PHE A 393 4.52 6.49 20.54
N ASN A 394 4.46 5.22 20.12
CA ASN A 394 4.62 4.07 21.02
C ASN A 394 5.90 3.27 20.69
N THR A 395 6.37 2.49 21.66
CA THR A 395 7.61 1.70 21.57
C THR A 395 7.65 0.81 20.33
N SER A 396 6.54 0.15 19.99
CA SER A 396 6.45 -0.71 18.80
C SER A 396 6.75 0.05 17.52
N ASN A 397 6.14 1.22 17.35
CA ASN A 397 6.34 2.06 16.17
C ASN A 397 7.76 2.64 16.10
N TYR A 398 8.35 3.03 17.24
CA TYR A 398 9.75 3.50 17.26
C TYR A 398 10.71 2.40 16.79
N ILE A 399 10.56 1.17 17.27
CA ILE A 399 11.41 0.05 16.88
C ILE A 399 11.21 -0.29 15.39
N TRP A 400 9.96 -0.41 14.94
CA TRP A 400 9.63 -0.69 13.54
C TRP A 400 10.23 0.35 12.59
N ILE A 401 10.05 1.64 12.87
CA ILE A 401 10.58 2.72 12.03
C ILE A 401 12.11 2.72 12.05
N SER A 402 12.73 2.53 13.20
CA SER A 402 14.20 2.49 13.32
C SER A 402 14.78 1.36 12.48
N LEU A 403 14.22 0.15 12.59
CA LEU A 403 14.65 -1.01 11.81
C LEU A 403 14.38 -0.82 10.30
N SER A 404 13.27 -0.17 9.93
CA SER A 404 12.96 0.18 8.53
C SER A 404 13.93 1.20 7.95
N ILE A 405 14.39 2.18 8.73
CA ILE A 405 15.41 3.14 8.30
C ILE A 405 16.76 2.43 8.11
N SER A 406 17.16 1.59 9.08
CA SER A 406 18.38 0.82 9.00
C SER A 406 18.42 -0.09 7.78
N GLU A 407 17.34 -0.83 7.51
CA GLU A 407 17.19 -1.66 6.31
C GLU A 407 17.32 -0.82 5.03
N LEU A 408 16.60 0.29 4.93
CA LEU A 408 16.63 1.12 3.74
C LEU A 408 18.04 1.66 3.44
N PHE A 409 18.80 2.00 4.48
CA PHE A 409 20.19 2.40 4.34
C PHE A 409 21.12 1.25 3.94
N LEU A 410 20.92 0.03 4.46
CA LEU A 410 21.65 -1.15 3.99
C LEU A 410 21.39 -1.42 2.50
N GLU A 411 20.13 -1.33 2.06
CA GLU A 411 19.76 -1.45 0.64
C GLU A 411 20.44 -0.37 -0.23
N TYR A 412 20.46 0.88 0.23
CA TYR A 412 21.10 1.97 -0.50
C TYR A 412 22.62 1.88 -0.50
N LEU A 413 23.22 1.38 0.58
CA LEU A 413 24.65 1.11 0.64
C LEU A 413 25.04 0.07 -0.40
N GLY A 414 24.32 -1.05 -0.48
CA GLY A 414 24.57 -2.09 -1.49
C GLY A 414 24.45 -1.55 -2.93
N LYS A 415 23.41 -0.78 -3.21
CA LYS A 415 23.23 -0.11 -4.53
C LYS A 415 24.33 0.92 -4.79
N GLY A 416 24.77 1.63 -3.76
CA GLY A 416 25.83 2.64 -3.83
C GLY A 416 27.18 2.00 -4.15
N ILE A 417 27.57 0.96 -3.43
CA ILE A 417 28.80 0.18 -3.66
C ILE A 417 28.82 -0.34 -5.10
N TYR A 418 27.73 -0.96 -5.55
CA TYR A 418 27.65 -1.51 -6.90
C TYR A 418 27.62 -0.43 -8.01
N SER A 419 27.24 0.80 -7.68
CA SER A 419 27.29 1.92 -8.64
C SER A 419 28.71 2.45 -8.91
N ILE A 420 29.70 2.04 -8.11
CA ILE A 420 31.11 2.39 -8.31
C ILE A 420 31.65 1.57 -9.48
N GLU A 421 32.21 2.27 -10.49
CA GLU A 421 32.66 1.63 -11.73
C GLU A 421 33.76 0.58 -11.51
N SER A 422 34.74 0.85 -10.63
CA SER A 422 35.81 -0.09 -10.31
C SER A 422 35.29 -1.36 -9.65
N VAL A 423 34.30 -1.24 -8.75
CA VAL A 423 33.64 -2.39 -8.11
C VAL A 423 32.91 -3.23 -9.15
N ARG A 424 32.17 -2.57 -10.06
CA ARG A 424 31.45 -3.27 -11.12
C ARG A 424 32.40 -4.00 -12.08
N LYS A 425 33.45 -3.33 -12.55
CA LYS A 425 34.47 -3.94 -13.44
C LYS A 425 35.18 -5.11 -12.78
N TRP A 426 35.65 -4.93 -11.55
CA TRP A 426 36.26 -6.01 -10.78
C TRP A 426 35.32 -7.21 -10.66
N ARG A 427 34.04 -6.95 -10.35
CA ARG A 427 33.03 -8.01 -10.27
C ARG A 427 32.87 -8.72 -11.61
N GLU A 428 32.70 -7.99 -12.72
CA GLU A 428 32.52 -8.55 -14.06
C GLU A 428 33.71 -9.40 -14.52
N GLU A 429 34.93 -9.04 -14.09
CA GLU A 429 36.17 -9.78 -14.38
C GLU A 429 36.34 -11.06 -13.54
N HIS A 430 35.83 -11.08 -12.30
CA HIS A 430 36.13 -12.17 -11.34
C HIS A 430 34.91 -13.03 -10.96
N ILE A 431 33.68 -12.53 -11.10
CA ILE A 431 32.45 -13.18 -10.66
C ILE A 431 31.40 -13.12 -11.77
N GLY A 432 31.15 -14.27 -12.40
CA GLY A 432 30.10 -14.39 -13.42
C GLY A 432 28.71 -14.01 -12.89
N ASP A 433 27.84 -13.51 -13.76
CA ASP A 433 26.51 -12.98 -13.40
C ASP A 433 25.67 -13.96 -12.58
N VAL A 434 25.72 -15.25 -12.91
CA VAL A 434 24.95 -16.28 -12.19
C VAL A 434 25.44 -16.44 -10.75
N ALA A 435 26.76 -16.49 -10.55
CA ALA A 435 27.35 -16.54 -9.21
C ALA A 435 27.04 -15.25 -8.43
N PHE A 436 27.12 -14.11 -9.09
CA PHE A 436 26.78 -12.82 -8.47
C PHE A 436 25.31 -12.72 -8.08
N ARG A 437 24.37 -13.26 -8.89
CA ARG A 437 22.95 -13.37 -8.51
C ARG A 437 22.77 -14.16 -7.21
N ARG A 438 23.53 -15.24 -7.00
CA ARG A 438 23.49 -16.02 -5.76
C ARG A 438 24.03 -15.23 -4.56
N ILE A 439 25.12 -14.48 -4.74
CA ILE A 439 25.63 -13.57 -3.71
C ILE A 439 24.59 -12.48 -3.37
N VAL A 440 23.96 -11.88 -4.40
CA VAL A 440 22.91 -10.87 -4.20
C VAL A 440 21.73 -11.44 -3.41
N ALA A 441 21.35 -12.70 -3.62
CA ALA A 441 20.28 -13.31 -2.85
C ALA A 441 20.62 -13.39 -1.34
N VAL A 442 21.82 -13.82 -0.99
CA VAL A 442 22.30 -13.82 0.41
C VAL A 442 22.34 -12.41 0.99
N LEU A 443 22.85 -11.43 0.23
CA LEU A 443 22.91 -10.04 0.70
C LEU A 443 21.51 -9.44 0.91
N GLN A 444 20.56 -9.73 0.01
CA GLN A 444 19.18 -9.26 0.15
C GLN A 444 18.47 -9.90 1.34
N GLU A 445 18.76 -11.17 1.62
CA GLU A 445 18.25 -11.83 2.82
C GLU A 445 18.73 -11.15 4.10
N ILE A 446 20.02 -10.80 4.19
CA ILE A 446 20.56 -10.03 5.34
C ILE A 446 19.82 -8.70 5.51
N THR A 447 19.52 -8.01 4.41
CA THR A 447 18.73 -6.75 4.48
C THR A 447 17.27 -6.96 4.88
N MET A 448 16.72 -8.16 4.70
CA MET A 448 15.33 -8.48 5.04
C MET A 448 15.13 -8.71 6.54
N ILE A 449 16.17 -9.17 7.26
CA ILE A 449 16.10 -9.52 8.68
C ILE A 449 15.59 -8.36 9.57
N PRO A 450 16.18 -7.15 9.54
CA PRO A 450 15.69 -6.03 10.36
C PRO A 450 14.22 -5.71 10.07
N ALA A 451 13.80 -5.84 8.82
CA ALA A 451 12.45 -5.50 8.41
C ALA A 451 11.41 -6.55 8.84
N ILE A 452 11.78 -7.84 8.85
CA ILE A 452 10.95 -8.90 9.46
C ILE A 452 10.72 -8.60 10.95
N TYR A 453 11.80 -8.35 11.71
CA TYR A 453 11.68 -8.04 13.14
C TYR A 453 10.92 -6.74 13.40
N GLY A 454 11.14 -5.70 12.59
CA GLY A 454 10.35 -4.47 12.67
C GLY A 454 8.86 -4.70 12.42
N ASN A 455 8.52 -5.55 11.44
CA ASN A 455 7.13 -5.86 11.13
C ASN A 455 6.46 -6.69 12.23
N TYR A 456 7.18 -7.50 13.01
CA TYR A 456 6.59 -8.14 14.19
C TYR A 456 6.04 -7.09 15.18
N PHE A 457 6.82 -6.05 15.48
CA PHE A 457 6.36 -4.96 16.36
C PHE A 457 5.17 -4.21 15.79
N PHE A 458 5.18 -3.92 14.49
CA PHE A 458 4.14 -3.13 13.84
C PHE A 458 2.84 -3.92 13.59
N VAL A 459 2.95 -5.16 13.11
CA VAL A 459 1.81 -5.98 12.66
C VAL A 459 1.25 -6.84 13.78
N CYS A 460 2.12 -7.51 14.53
CA CYS A 460 1.69 -8.49 15.54
C CYS A 460 1.58 -7.86 16.94
N GLY A 461 2.25 -6.73 17.17
CA GLY A 461 2.28 -6.06 18.46
C GLY A 461 3.51 -6.44 19.31
N PRO A 462 3.75 -5.69 20.41
CA PRO A 462 5.00 -5.79 21.15
C PRO A 462 5.20 -7.14 21.83
N PHE A 463 4.13 -7.75 22.35
CA PHE A 463 4.20 -9.04 23.05
C PHE A 463 4.79 -10.14 22.14
N ILE A 464 4.13 -10.39 21.01
CA ILE A 464 4.55 -11.38 20.00
C ILE A 464 5.94 -11.02 19.45
N ALA A 465 6.25 -9.72 19.27
CA ALA A 465 7.56 -9.30 18.77
C ALA A 465 8.70 -9.63 19.74
N TYR A 466 8.55 -9.31 21.03
CA TYR A 466 9.55 -9.65 22.04
C TYR A 466 9.72 -11.15 22.20
N GLN A 467 8.61 -11.90 22.21
CA GLN A 467 8.65 -13.36 22.26
C GLN A 467 9.37 -13.95 21.04
N THR A 468 9.11 -13.43 19.83
CA THR A 468 9.81 -13.87 18.62
C THR A 468 11.32 -13.58 18.70
N ILE A 469 11.71 -12.44 19.26
CA ILE A 469 13.12 -12.11 19.45
C ILE A 469 13.76 -13.05 20.47
N GLU A 470 13.13 -13.29 21.62
CA GLU A 470 13.62 -14.22 22.63
C GLU A 470 13.82 -15.62 22.03
N ARG A 471 12.75 -16.18 21.47
CA ARG A 471 12.72 -17.56 20.99
C ARG A 471 13.53 -17.78 19.72
N ILE A 472 13.50 -16.85 18.76
CA ILE A 472 14.14 -17.09 17.45
C ILE A 472 15.51 -16.42 17.37
N TRP A 473 15.64 -15.19 17.85
CA TRP A 473 16.92 -14.48 17.75
C TRP A 473 17.90 -14.95 18.84
N PHE A 474 17.50 -14.90 20.10
CA PHE A 474 18.42 -15.22 21.20
C PHE A 474 18.63 -16.71 21.40
N GLU A 475 17.57 -17.51 21.38
CA GLU A 475 17.67 -18.95 21.65
C GLU A 475 18.18 -19.76 20.46
N GLU A 476 17.71 -19.47 19.24
CA GLU A 476 18.10 -20.23 18.05
C GLU A 476 19.24 -19.57 17.25
N THR A 477 19.09 -18.29 16.87
CA THR A 477 20.00 -17.62 15.93
C THR A 477 21.36 -17.32 16.54
N LEU A 478 21.42 -16.63 17.67
CA LEU A 478 22.70 -16.25 18.29
C LEU A 478 23.48 -17.46 18.84
N LYS A 479 22.79 -18.53 19.21
CA LYS A 479 23.41 -19.79 19.65
C LYS A 479 23.76 -20.72 18.47
N LEU A 480 23.54 -20.29 17.22
CA LEU A 480 23.84 -21.05 16.00
C LEU A 480 23.18 -22.44 15.97
N GLN A 481 21.95 -22.53 16.45
CA GLN A 481 21.19 -23.79 16.47
C GLN A 481 20.71 -24.17 15.06
N TYR A 482 20.30 -25.43 14.88
CA TYR A 482 19.87 -25.94 13.58
C TYR A 482 18.73 -25.13 12.91
N PRO A 483 17.74 -24.52 13.64
CA PRO A 483 16.69 -23.72 13.01
C PRO A 483 17.23 -22.50 12.27
N LEU A 484 18.35 -21.91 12.71
CA LEU A 484 19.00 -20.82 12.00
C LEU A 484 19.33 -21.21 10.56
N PHE A 485 20.00 -22.36 10.38
CA PHE A 485 20.43 -22.81 9.06
C PHE A 485 19.24 -23.16 8.16
N ILE A 486 18.16 -23.68 8.75
CA ILE A 486 16.90 -23.90 8.03
C ILE A 486 16.31 -22.56 7.56
N LEU A 487 16.17 -21.58 8.45
CA LEU A 487 15.62 -20.27 8.13
C LEU A 487 16.45 -19.54 7.07
N LEU A 488 17.78 -19.57 7.17
CA LEU A 488 18.68 -18.99 6.17
C LEU A 488 18.57 -19.70 4.81
N THR A 489 18.40 -21.02 4.81
CA THR A 489 18.24 -21.77 3.57
C THR A 489 16.90 -21.46 2.91
N LEU A 490 15.81 -21.42 3.69
CA LEU A 490 14.48 -21.06 3.21
C LEU A 490 14.41 -19.61 2.75
N GLY A 491 15.04 -18.69 3.47
CA GLY A 491 15.14 -17.28 3.10
C GLY A 491 15.93 -17.08 1.81
N TYR A 492 17.06 -17.74 1.65
CA TYR A 492 17.81 -17.74 0.38
C TYR A 492 16.96 -18.24 -0.80
N ILE A 493 16.25 -19.37 -0.63
CA ILE A 493 15.37 -19.93 -1.67
C ILE A 493 14.23 -18.94 -1.99
N TYR A 494 13.61 -18.35 -0.97
CA TYR A 494 12.59 -17.33 -1.11
C TYR A 494 13.10 -16.14 -1.93
N VAL A 495 14.25 -15.58 -1.57
CA VAL A 495 14.85 -14.44 -2.27
C VAL A 495 15.17 -14.82 -3.72
N GLN A 496 15.73 -16.01 -3.99
CA GLN A 496 15.99 -16.46 -5.36
C GLN A 496 14.72 -16.50 -6.22
N MET A 497 13.60 -16.92 -5.64
CA MET A 497 12.31 -16.95 -6.31
C MET A 497 11.75 -15.55 -6.53
N VAL A 498 11.92 -14.62 -5.57
CA VAL A 498 11.58 -13.20 -5.77
C VAL A 498 12.40 -12.61 -6.92
N LEU A 499 13.71 -12.85 -6.97
CA LEU A 499 14.59 -12.41 -8.05
C LEU A 499 14.14 -12.98 -9.41
N GLU A 500 13.71 -14.24 -9.45
CA GLU A 500 13.18 -14.86 -10.67
C GLU A 500 11.86 -14.21 -11.10
N ILE A 501 10.94 -13.94 -10.17
CA ILE A 501 9.69 -13.23 -10.47
C ILE A 501 9.97 -11.83 -11.02
N GLU A 502 10.96 -11.12 -10.48
CA GLU A 502 11.38 -9.80 -10.98
C GLU A 502 11.96 -9.90 -12.40
N ARG A 503 12.81 -10.90 -12.66
CA ARG A 503 13.36 -11.19 -13.99
C ARG A 503 12.24 -11.44 -15.00
N GLN A 504 11.29 -12.33 -14.69
CA GLN A 504 10.17 -12.65 -15.57
C GLN A 504 9.29 -11.42 -15.84
N LYS A 505 9.01 -10.61 -14.80
CA LYS A 505 8.26 -9.35 -14.97
C LYS A 505 9.00 -8.37 -15.89
N SER A 506 10.33 -8.28 -15.78
CA SER A 506 11.15 -7.44 -16.66
C SER A 506 11.09 -7.92 -18.11
N LEU A 507 11.26 -9.23 -18.34
CA LEU A 507 11.18 -9.84 -19.67
C LEU A 507 9.80 -9.67 -20.32
N CYS A 508 8.72 -9.89 -19.56
CA CYS A 508 7.36 -9.66 -20.04
C CYS A 508 7.10 -8.20 -20.42
N ARG A 509 7.73 -7.23 -19.74
CA ARG A 509 7.65 -5.82 -20.14
C ARG A 509 8.41 -5.57 -21.42
N LYS A 510 9.67 -6.02 -21.53
CA LYS A 510 10.48 -5.88 -22.75
C LYS A 510 9.73 -6.43 -23.97
N ARG A 511 9.18 -7.64 -23.89
CA ARG A 511 8.38 -8.25 -24.98
C ARG A 511 7.13 -7.45 -25.35
N ARG A 512 6.43 -6.88 -24.36
CA ARG A 512 5.25 -6.03 -24.63
C ARG A 512 5.62 -4.71 -25.28
N ASP A 513 6.73 -4.12 -24.86
CA ASP A 513 7.22 -2.86 -25.42
C ASP A 513 7.72 -3.08 -26.86
N GLU A 514 8.38 -4.21 -27.14
CA GLU A 514 8.75 -4.64 -28.48
C GLU A 514 7.52 -4.90 -29.37
N ALA A 515 6.50 -5.60 -28.86
CA ALA A 515 5.25 -5.84 -29.60
C ALA A 515 4.55 -4.54 -29.98
N ARG A 516 4.43 -3.57 -29.06
CA ARG A 516 3.83 -2.26 -29.34
C ARG A 516 4.61 -1.46 -30.37
N LYS A 517 5.95 -1.56 -30.36
CA LYS A 517 6.77 -0.90 -31.37
C LYS A 517 6.50 -1.46 -32.75
N LYS A 518 6.44 -2.79 -32.87
CA LYS A 518 6.08 -3.46 -34.12
C LYS A 518 4.68 -3.07 -34.61
N GLU A 519 3.68 -3.08 -33.71
CA GLU A 519 2.32 -2.64 -34.05
C GLU A 519 2.29 -1.17 -34.55
N MET A 520 3.12 -0.29 -33.95
CA MET A 520 3.22 1.11 -34.36
C MET A 520 3.95 1.26 -35.70
N GLU A 521 5.02 0.49 -35.94
CA GLU A 521 5.76 0.44 -37.20
C GLU A 521 4.84 -0.07 -38.34
N GLU A 522 4.12 -1.16 -38.11
CA GLU A 522 3.14 -1.71 -39.07
C GLU A 522 1.99 -0.74 -39.37
N ALA A 523 1.51 0.02 -38.36
CA ALA A 523 0.49 1.03 -38.57
C ALA A 523 0.99 2.22 -39.41
N ILE A 524 2.24 2.65 -39.21
CA ILE A 524 2.86 3.71 -40.01
C ILE A 524 3.04 3.24 -41.46
N GLU A 525 3.55 2.03 -41.68
CA GLU A 525 3.73 1.46 -43.03
C GLU A 525 2.39 1.33 -43.78
N GLN A 526 1.30 0.95 -43.09
CA GLN A 526 -0.04 0.92 -43.67
C GLN A 526 -0.58 2.31 -44.01
N GLU A 527 -0.24 3.32 -43.22
CA GLU A 527 -0.65 4.71 -43.47
C GLU A 527 0.12 5.31 -44.65
N GLU A 528 1.41 5.01 -44.78
CA GLU A 528 2.25 5.37 -45.94
C GLU A 528 1.74 4.69 -47.23
N GLN A 529 1.47 3.38 -47.21
CA GLN A 529 0.91 2.67 -48.37
C GLN A 529 -0.48 3.17 -48.78
N ASN A 530 -1.31 3.59 -47.82
CA ASN A 530 -2.62 4.16 -48.12
C ASN A 530 -2.53 5.57 -48.71
N ASN A 531 -1.48 6.34 -48.38
CA ASN A 531 -1.23 7.65 -48.97
C ASN A 531 -0.64 7.53 -50.39
N ASP A 532 0.34 6.63 -50.59
CA ASP A 532 0.89 6.37 -51.93
C ASP A 532 -0.18 5.88 -52.92
N ASN A 533 -1.08 4.99 -52.48
CA ASN A 533 -2.20 4.53 -53.31
C ASN A 533 -3.21 5.66 -53.65
N LYS A 534 -3.37 6.67 -52.78
CA LYS A 534 -4.21 7.84 -53.06
C LYS A 534 -3.56 8.77 -54.08
N ASP A 535 -2.24 8.96 -53.99
CA ASP A 535 -1.49 9.80 -54.92
C ASP A 535 -1.38 9.15 -56.33
N ASP A 536 -1.26 7.83 -56.41
CA ASP A 536 -1.31 7.09 -57.68
C ASP A 536 -2.71 7.05 -58.31
N MET A 537 -3.78 7.07 -57.50
CA MET A 537 -5.14 7.25 -58.01
C MET A 537 -5.37 8.67 -58.54
N ALA A 538 -4.81 9.69 -57.88
CA ALA A 538 -4.91 11.08 -58.34
C ALA A 538 -4.21 11.31 -59.68
N LYS A 539 -3.07 10.65 -59.93
CA LYS A 539 -2.32 10.73 -61.20
C LYS A 539 -2.95 9.97 -62.38
N LYS A 540 -3.96 9.12 -62.15
CA LYS A 540 -4.70 8.40 -63.21
C LYS A 540 -5.97 9.11 -63.66
N VAL A 541 -6.30 10.26 -63.05
CA VAL A 541 -7.51 11.05 -63.33
C VAL A 541 -7.20 12.33 -64.13
N ASP A 542 -5.91 12.64 -64.34
CA ASP A 542 -5.40 13.59 -65.35
C ASP A 542 -4.88 12.83 -66.58
#